data_AF-A0A3P8QT70-F1
#
_entry.id   AF-A0A3P8QT70-F1
#
_cell.length_a   1.000
_cell.length_b   1.000
_cell.length_c   1.000
_cell.angle_alpha   90.00
_cell.angle_beta   90.00
_cell.angle_gamma   90.00
#
_symmetry.space_group_name_H-M   'P 1'
#
loop_
_entity.id
_entity.type
_entity.pdbx_description
1 polymer ?
#
loop_
_entity_poly.entity_id
_entity_poly.type
_entity_poly.pdbx_seq_one_letter_code
_entity_poly.pdbx_strand_id
1 'polypeptide(L)'
;MWITFFLVTIFCFSMSQAVADYCENVLQECLKRPTAWTRCYEDKIMTCKPRGRFMAGIRQLKVDSLQEVDVSPTHEHRVHIPSSALQRSRGNVPEVEVLVVASVINSSHFKLSPRSKGRQIQFHRREGTVFRGSVLSVKAGTLSVNNLQQPIKLIFRHDKEVENGTCVFWAESAMGNGTGYWSTEGCETSNTGNEFICSCNHLSFFAVLVNPQLSVSKSHSETLSYITYIGSALSVVFTFISLIIYICLHRRRPEKTTNLHMQLTGAMLCLHLSFLLSCFSAWLLNEDSPVCLVLGLILHWSLLATFSWTALEGFHLYLLLSRVFNITFRKYLLKLSLVGWDAG
;
A
#
# COMPACT_ATOMS: atom_id res chain seq x y z
N MET A 1 7.47 -45.87 49.21
CA MET A 1 7.68 -44.44 48.90
C MET A 1 7.66 -44.09 47.40
N TRP A 2 7.29 -45.00 46.48
CA TRP A 2 7.17 -44.69 45.04
C TRP A 2 5.72 -44.56 44.52
N ILE A 3 4.72 -45.02 45.29
CA ILE A 3 3.31 -44.95 44.88
C ILE A 3 2.72 -43.54 45.09
N THR A 4 3.26 -42.78 46.03
CA THR A 4 2.85 -41.39 46.28
C THR A 4 3.38 -40.42 45.21
N PHE A 5 4.49 -40.72 44.55
CA PHE A 5 5.02 -39.89 43.46
C PHE A 5 4.23 -40.05 42.15
N PHE A 6 3.69 -41.24 41.88
CA PHE A 6 2.86 -41.48 40.69
C PHE A 6 1.50 -40.78 40.76
N LEU A 7 0.89 -40.70 41.95
CA LEU A 7 -0.39 -40.00 42.13
C LEU A 7 -0.24 -38.48 42.03
N VAL A 8 0.90 -37.91 42.44
CA VAL A 8 1.16 -36.46 42.28
C VAL A 8 1.46 -36.11 40.82
N THR A 9 2.11 -36.99 40.05
CA THR A 9 2.28 -36.78 38.60
C THR A 9 0.96 -36.95 37.84
N ILE A 10 0.06 -37.84 38.25
CA ILE A 10 -1.26 -37.99 37.63
C ILE A 10 -2.20 -36.83 38.03
N PHE A 11 -2.12 -36.33 39.26
CA PHE A 11 -2.87 -35.12 39.67
C PHE A 11 -2.34 -33.82 39.05
N CYS A 12 -1.06 -33.76 38.65
CA CYS A 12 -0.52 -32.63 37.89
C CYS A 12 -0.89 -32.65 36.40
N PHE A 13 -1.32 -33.78 35.83
CA PHE A 13 -1.84 -33.84 34.45
C PHE A 13 -3.36 -33.57 34.35
N SER A 14 -4.07 -33.47 35.48
CA SER A 14 -5.51 -33.17 35.52
C SER A 14 -5.84 -31.70 35.81
N MET A 15 -4.87 -30.80 35.72
CA MET A 15 -5.05 -29.34 35.78
C MET A 15 -4.45 -28.66 34.55
N SER A 16 -4.63 -29.26 33.37
CA SER A 16 -4.72 -28.49 32.14
C SER A 16 -5.92 -27.57 32.32
N GLN A 17 -5.67 -26.35 32.76
CA GLN A 17 -6.64 -25.27 32.88
C GLN A 17 -7.60 -25.34 31.69
N ALA A 18 -8.89 -25.57 31.98
CA ALA A 18 -9.94 -25.09 31.11
C ALA A 18 -9.82 -23.57 31.11
N VAL A 19 -8.89 -23.04 30.30
CA VAL A 19 -8.79 -21.61 30.02
C VAL A 19 -10.15 -21.24 29.47
N ALA A 20 -10.88 -20.38 30.17
CA ALA A 20 -12.14 -19.87 29.66
C ALA A 20 -11.89 -19.32 28.24
N ASP A 21 -12.56 -19.91 27.24
CA ASP A 21 -12.34 -19.62 25.82
C ASP A 21 -12.97 -18.27 25.47
N TYR A 22 -12.28 -17.20 25.87
CA TYR A 22 -12.71 -15.82 25.66
C TYR A 22 -12.49 -15.41 24.20
N CYS A 23 -13.46 -14.69 23.62
CA CYS A 23 -13.42 -14.28 22.20
C CYS A 23 -12.17 -13.48 21.81
N GLU A 24 -11.61 -12.70 22.74
CA GLU A 24 -10.38 -11.93 22.52
C GLU A 24 -9.14 -12.81 22.30
N ASN A 25 -9.14 -14.02 22.85
CA ASN A 25 -8.01 -14.96 22.76
C ASN A 25 -8.07 -15.85 21.51
N VAL A 26 -9.26 -16.00 20.91
CA VAL A 26 -9.51 -16.91 19.78
C VAL A 26 -8.54 -16.66 18.62
N LEU A 27 -8.33 -15.38 18.26
CA LEU A 27 -7.42 -15.03 17.17
C LEU A 27 -5.99 -15.50 17.45
N GLN A 28 -5.47 -15.20 18.65
CA GLN A 28 -4.11 -15.58 19.03
C GLN A 28 -3.92 -17.09 19.11
N GLU A 29 -4.93 -17.82 19.56
CA GLU A 29 -4.89 -19.29 19.59
C GLU A 29 -4.88 -19.88 18.18
N CYS A 30 -5.73 -19.36 17.28
CA CYS A 30 -5.80 -19.86 15.91
C CYS A 30 -4.56 -19.50 15.08
N LEU A 31 -3.91 -18.38 15.34
CA LEU A 31 -2.65 -18.01 14.69
C LEU A 31 -1.49 -18.97 15.00
N LYS A 32 -1.56 -19.72 16.11
CA LYS A 32 -0.59 -20.80 16.41
C LYS A 32 -0.73 -22.00 15.45
N ARG A 33 -1.83 -22.09 14.69
CA ARG A 33 -2.11 -23.15 13.70
C ARG A 33 -2.10 -22.55 12.28
N PRO A 34 -0.92 -22.26 11.70
CA PRO A 34 -0.82 -21.40 10.52
C PRO A 34 -1.46 -21.98 9.26
N THR A 35 -1.59 -23.30 9.12
CA THR A 35 -2.12 -23.94 7.90
C THR A 35 -3.62 -23.74 7.68
N ALA A 36 -4.38 -23.35 8.71
CA ALA A 36 -5.84 -23.20 8.62
C ALA A 36 -6.40 -22.19 9.65
N TRP A 37 -5.65 -21.14 9.98
CA TRP A 37 -6.01 -20.23 11.06
C TRP A 37 -7.36 -19.52 10.84
N THR A 38 -7.72 -19.21 9.59
CA THR A 38 -9.01 -18.59 9.23
C THR A 38 -10.18 -19.52 9.53
N ARG A 39 -10.07 -20.82 9.19
CA ARG A 39 -11.08 -21.84 9.51
C ARG A 39 -11.19 -22.08 11.01
N CYS A 40 -10.05 -22.15 11.71
CA CYS A 40 -10.02 -22.21 13.17
C CYS A 40 -10.75 -21.01 13.79
N TYR A 41 -10.51 -19.81 13.25
CA TYR A 41 -11.11 -18.58 13.74
C TYR A 41 -12.63 -18.60 13.55
N GLU A 42 -13.12 -18.92 12.35
CA GLU A 42 -14.56 -19.00 12.08
C GLU A 42 -15.30 -20.00 12.95
N ASP A 43 -14.67 -21.12 13.31
CA ASP A 43 -15.26 -22.17 14.17
C ASP A 43 -15.31 -21.72 15.64
N LYS A 44 -14.17 -21.31 16.19
CA LYS A 44 -14.05 -20.93 17.61
C LYS A 44 -14.75 -19.62 17.95
N ILE A 45 -14.84 -18.67 17.03
CA ILE A 45 -15.45 -17.35 17.30
C ILE A 45 -16.96 -17.45 17.53
N MET A 46 -17.60 -18.53 17.06
CA MET A 46 -19.03 -18.78 17.28
C MET A 46 -19.32 -19.38 18.66
N THR A 47 -18.35 -20.05 19.28
CA THR A 47 -18.52 -20.74 20.58
C THR A 47 -17.87 -20.01 21.76
N CYS A 48 -17.11 -18.94 21.51
CA CYS A 48 -16.38 -18.21 22.53
C CYS A 48 -17.31 -17.43 23.47
N LYS A 49 -16.80 -17.13 24.68
CA LYS A 49 -17.50 -16.31 25.66
C LYS A 49 -17.00 -14.85 25.61
N PRO A 50 -17.89 -13.85 25.53
CA PRO A 50 -17.49 -12.46 25.59
C PRO A 50 -17.02 -12.11 27.01
N ARG A 51 -15.91 -11.37 27.14
CA ARG A 51 -15.44 -10.85 28.44
C ARG A 51 -16.06 -9.47 28.67
N GLY A 52 -17.20 -9.43 29.35
CA GLY A 52 -17.91 -8.18 29.63
C GLY A 52 -18.67 -7.60 28.43
N ARG A 53 -19.16 -6.35 28.56
CA ARG A 53 -20.07 -5.72 27.58
C ARG A 53 -19.34 -5.02 26.41
N PHE A 54 -18.03 -4.75 26.53
CA PHE A 54 -17.23 -4.02 25.53
C PHE A 54 -15.96 -4.79 25.16
N MET A 55 -16.01 -5.55 24.07
CA MET A 55 -14.82 -6.08 23.40
C MET A 55 -14.37 -5.08 22.32
N ALA A 56 -13.08 -4.78 22.24
CA ALA A 56 -12.55 -3.92 21.19
C ALA A 56 -12.60 -4.66 19.85
N GLY A 57 -13.30 -4.11 18.85
CA GLY A 57 -13.31 -4.66 17.50
C GLY A 57 -14.06 -5.99 17.31
N ILE A 58 -14.74 -6.53 18.33
CA ILE A 58 -15.59 -7.73 18.21
C ILE A 58 -17.00 -7.40 18.73
N ARG A 59 -18.02 -7.78 17.95
CA ARG A 59 -19.44 -7.70 18.33
C ARG A 59 -20.12 -9.02 18.05
N GLN A 60 -20.82 -9.51 19.07
CA GLN A 60 -21.57 -10.76 19.05
C GLN A 60 -23.01 -10.44 19.47
N LEU A 61 -23.98 -10.86 18.65
CA LEU A 61 -25.39 -10.55 18.82
C LEU A 61 -26.21 -11.81 18.51
N LYS A 62 -27.24 -12.08 19.32
CA LYS A 62 -28.29 -13.04 18.96
C LYS A 62 -29.42 -12.26 18.30
N VAL A 63 -29.85 -12.72 17.12
CA VAL A 63 -30.77 -11.98 16.25
C VAL A 63 -31.83 -12.93 15.73
N ASP A 64 -33.08 -12.48 15.65
CA ASP A 64 -34.14 -13.20 14.95
C ASP A 64 -33.81 -13.31 13.45
N SER A 65 -33.76 -14.54 12.93
CA SER A 65 -33.49 -14.82 11.51
C SER A 65 -34.47 -14.18 10.53
N LEU A 66 -35.65 -13.75 10.97
CA LEU A 66 -36.66 -13.07 10.15
C LEU A 66 -36.41 -11.56 10.00
N GLN A 67 -35.53 -10.97 10.84
CA GLN A 67 -35.25 -9.54 10.84
C GLN A 67 -33.90 -9.24 10.19
N GLU A 68 -33.76 -8.02 9.66
CA GLU A 68 -32.45 -7.50 9.22
C GLU A 68 -31.67 -6.96 10.43
N VAL A 69 -30.34 -7.00 10.36
CA VAL A 69 -29.51 -6.54 11.47
C VAL A 69 -28.33 -5.69 11.00
N ASP A 70 -28.11 -4.60 11.74
CA ASP A 70 -26.93 -3.76 11.67
C ASP A 70 -25.98 -4.08 12.82
N VAL A 71 -24.74 -4.46 12.49
CA VAL A 71 -23.67 -4.73 13.45
C VAL A 71 -22.54 -3.74 13.24
N SER A 72 -22.11 -3.05 14.30
CA SER A 72 -21.00 -2.08 14.23
C SER A 72 -19.85 -2.50 15.16
N PRO A 73 -18.86 -3.28 14.66
CA PRO A 73 -17.69 -3.70 15.45
C PRO A 73 -16.86 -2.54 15.98
N THR A 74 -16.78 -1.45 15.20
CA THR A 74 -16.07 -0.21 15.53
C THR A 74 -16.87 0.98 14.98
N HIS A 75 -16.46 2.21 15.28
CA HIS A 75 -17.11 3.42 14.73
C HIS A 75 -16.92 3.60 13.22
N GLU A 76 -15.92 2.92 12.65
CA GLU A 76 -15.52 3.03 11.25
C GLU A 76 -16.09 1.92 10.37
N HIS A 77 -16.59 0.84 10.99
CA HIS A 77 -17.06 -0.36 10.29
C HIS A 77 -18.50 -0.66 10.68
N ARG A 78 -19.39 -0.78 9.69
CA ARG A 78 -20.78 -1.24 9.87
C ARG A 78 -21.07 -2.38 8.91
N VAL A 79 -21.81 -3.37 9.38
CA VAL A 79 -22.24 -4.54 8.62
C VAL A 79 -23.76 -4.57 8.66
N HIS A 80 -24.40 -4.57 7.51
CA HIS A 80 -25.83 -4.77 7.35
C HIS A 80 -26.07 -6.15 6.75
N ILE A 81 -26.81 -6.99 7.48
CA ILE A 81 -27.10 -8.38 7.11
C ILE A 81 -28.61 -8.53 6.89
N PRO A 82 -29.06 -8.88 5.66
CA PRO A 82 -30.47 -9.09 5.39
C PRO A 82 -30.97 -10.41 6.01
N SER A 83 -32.27 -10.48 6.27
CA SER A 83 -32.91 -11.69 6.85
C SER A 83 -32.71 -12.94 5.98
N SER A 84 -32.67 -12.79 4.65
CA SER A 84 -32.36 -13.88 3.71
C SER A 84 -31.00 -14.55 3.98
N ALA A 85 -30.00 -13.79 4.42
CA ALA A 85 -28.70 -14.33 4.79
C ALA A 85 -28.76 -15.05 6.15
N LEU A 86 -29.49 -14.51 7.12
CA LEU A 86 -29.67 -15.14 8.44
C LEU A 86 -30.43 -16.46 8.33
N GLN A 87 -31.53 -16.51 7.57
CA GLN A 87 -32.28 -17.73 7.30
C GLN A 87 -31.40 -18.81 6.66
N ARG A 88 -30.56 -18.42 5.69
CA ARG A 88 -29.65 -19.35 5.03
C ARG A 88 -28.54 -19.87 5.96
N SER A 89 -28.07 -19.02 6.87
CA SER A 89 -27.06 -19.38 7.87
C SER A 89 -27.56 -20.35 8.93
N ARG A 90 -28.86 -20.30 9.23
CA ARG A 90 -29.56 -21.18 10.18
C ARG A 90 -29.67 -22.61 9.67
N GLY A 91 -29.90 -22.79 8.38
CA GLY A 91 -30.24 -24.10 7.81
C GLY A 91 -31.57 -24.63 8.35
N ASN A 92 -31.62 -25.93 8.64
CA ASN A 92 -32.83 -26.63 9.08
C ASN A 92 -33.05 -26.59 10.61
N VAL A 93 -32.34 -25.73 11.35
CA VAL A 93 -32.48 -25.63 12.80
C VAL A 93 -33.81 -24.95 13.15
N PRO A 94 -34.60 -25.49 14.10
CA PRO A 94 -35.91 -24.95 14.48
C PRO A 94 -35.83 -23.64 15.29
N GLU A 95 -34.67 -23.32 15.85
CA GLU A 95 -34.44 -22.11 16.64
C GLU A 95 -34.41 -20.87 15.74
N VAL A 96 -35.25 -19.88 16.08
CA VAL A 96 -35.40 -18.66 15.27
C VAL A 96 -34.21 -17.71 15.43
N GLU A 97 -33.51 -17.80 16.57
CA GLU A 97 -32.36 -16.97 16.88
C GLU A 97 -31.09 -17.49 16.21
N VAL A 98 -30.38 -16.60 15.54
CA VAL A 98 -29.07 -16.84 14.92
C VAL A 98 -28.04 -15.99 15.62
N LEU A 99 -26.92 -16.62 16.00
CA LEU A 99 -25.75 -15.90 16.48
C LEU A 99 -25.04 -15.25 15.30
N VAL A 100 -24.80 -13.94 15.40
CA VAL A 100 -24.05 -13.14 14.43
C VAL A 100 -22.82 -12.59 15.13
N VAL A 101 -21.66 -12.79 14.50
CA VAL A 101 -20.39 -12.24 14.95
C VAL A 101 -19.76 -11.42 13.83
N ALA A 102 -19.43 -10.17 14.15
CA ALA A 102 -18.63 -9.32 13.29
C ALA A 102 -17.40 -8.82 14.05
N SER A 103 -16.23 -8.93 13.42
CA SER A 103 -14.96 -8.60 14.04
C SER A 103 -13.98 -7.94 13.08
N VAL A 104 -13.10 -7.09 13.60
CA VAL A 104 -12.03 -6.43 12.84
C VAL A 104 -10.70 -7.09 13.19
N ILE A 105 -10.01 -7.59 12.17
CA ILE A 105 -8.75 -8.32 12.24
C ILE A 105 -7.68 -7.52 11.51
N ASN A 106 -6.45 -7.56 12.01
CA ASN A 106 -5.32 -6.90 11.35
C ASN A 106 -4.92 -7.64 10.06
N SER A 107 -4.77 -6.89 8.97
CA SER A 107 -4.35 -7.38 7.65
C SER A 107 -3.00 -8.11 7.63
N SER A 108 -2.11 -7.84 8.59
CA SER A 108 -0.79 -8.50 8.70
C SER A 108 -0.87 -10.02 8.86
N HIS A 109 -2.00 -10.56 9.30
CA HIS A 109 -2.23 -12.00 9.42
C HIS A 109 -2.58 -12.68 8.08
N PHE A 110 -2.93 -11.90 7.05
CA PHE A 110 -3.36 -12.40 5.74
C PHE A 110 -2.17 -12.44 4.77
N LYS A 111 -1.56 -13.62 4.64
CA LYS A 111 -0.33 -13.82 3.84
C LYS A 111 -0.66 -14.18 2.40
N LEU A 112 -0.24 -13.33 1.45
CA LEU A 112 -0.45 -13.55 0.03
C LEU A 112 0.31 -14.79 -0.47
N SER A 113 -0.39 -15.61 -1.25
CA SER A 113 0.15 -16.77 -1.94
C SER A 113 0.97 -16.34 -3.17
N PRO A 114 2.09 -17.03 -3.48
CA PRO A 114 2.87 -16.73 -4.67
C PRO A 114 2.02 -16.84 -5.94
N ARG A 115 2.36 -16.05 -6.96
CA ARG A 115 1.60 -15.99 -8.21
C ARG A 115 1.73 -17.32 -8.97
N SER A 116 0.64 -18.09 -8.99
CA SER A 116 0.51 -19.28 -9.83
C SER A 116 0.32 -18.85 -11.29
N LYS A 117 0.90 -19.58 -12.26
CA LYS A 117 0.80 -19.31 -13.71
C LYS A 117 -0.57 -19.63 -14.32
N GLY A 118 -1.58 -20.00 -13.52
CA GLY A 118 -2.93 -20.32 -13.98
C GLY A 118 -3.74 -19.10 -14.41
N ARG A 119 -4.21 -19.07 -15.66
CA ARG A 119 -4.89 -17.93 -16.32
C ARG A 119 -6.18 -17.46 -15.64
N GLN A 120 -6.97 -18.34 -15.01
CA GLN A 120 -8.27 -18.00 -14.42
C GLN A 120 -8.16 -17.31 -13.04
N ILE A 121 -7.23 -17.77 -12.19
CA ILE A 121 -6.99 -17.20 -10.84
C ILE A 121 -6.50 -15.74 -10.94
N GLN A 122 -5.90 -15.38 -12.08
CA GLN A 122 -5.32 -14.07 -12.32
C GLN A 122 -6.37 -12.97 -12.56
N PHE A 123 -7.58 -13.30 -12.99
CA PHE A 123 -8.59 -12.29 -13.35
C PHE A 123 -9.25 -11.64 -12.13
N HIS A 124 -9.51 -12.43 -11.09
CA HIS A 124 -10.17 -11.95 -9.87
C HIS A 124 -9.19 -11.56 -8.76
N ARG A 125 -7.92 -11.96 -8.86
CA ARG A 125 -6.88 -11.55 -7.91
C ARG A 125 -6.60 -10.05 -8.04
N ARG A 126 -6.74 -9.31 -6.94
CA ARG A 126 -6.34 -7.91 -6.84
C ARG A 126 -5.09 -7.74 -5.99
N GLU A 127 -4.24 -6.81 -6.41
CA GLU A 127 -3.08 -6.34 -5.67
C GLU A 127 -3.37 -4.92 -5.17
N GLY A 128 -2.91 -4.59 -3.96
CA GLY A 128 -3.16 -3.30 -3.33
C GLY A 128 -2.82 -3.33 -1.85
N THR A 129 -2.90 -2.19 -1.18
CA THR A 129 -2.74 -2.11 0.27
C THR A 129 -4.10 -2.17 0.94
N VAL A 130 -4.21 -2.92 2.03
CA VAL A 130 -5.46 -2.99 2.79
C VAL A 130 -5.68 -1.65 3.50
N PHE A 131 -6.83 -1.03 3.25
CA PHE A 131 -7.24 0.23 3.84
C PHE A 131 -7.18 0.16 5.37
N ARG A 132 -6.39 1.06 5.98
CA ARG A 132 -6.13 1.14 7.43
C ARG A 132 -5.71 -0.21 8.05
N GLY A 133 -5.17 -1.12 7.25
CA GLY A 133 -4.77 -2.46 7.67
C GLY A 133 -5.90 -3.28 8.32
N SER A 134 -7.17 -2.96 8.05
CA SER A 134 -8.33 -3.54 8.73
C SER A 134 -9.09 -4.52 7.83
N VAL A 135 -9.35 -5.71 8.34
CA VAL A 135 -10.11 -6.78 7.66
C VAL A 135 -11.33 -7.12 8.50
N LEU A 136 -12.51 -6.98 7.92
CA LEU A 136 -13.80 -7.19 8.55
C LEU A 136 -14.26 -8.63 8.34
N SER A 137 -14.28 -9.42 9.41
CA SER A 137 -14.81 -10.78 9.41
C SER A 137 -16.28 -10.77 9.80
N VAL A 138 -17.12 -11.48 9.04
CA VAL A 138 -18.55 -11.63 9.33
C VAL A 138 -18.94 -13.10 9.28
N LYS A 139 -19.50 -13.61 10.38
CA LYS A 139 -20.02 -14.97 10.49
C LYS A 139 -21.41 -14.94 11.10
N ALA A 140 -22.33 -15.72 10.54
CA ALA A 140 -23.65 -15.94 11.09
C ALA A 140 -23.94 -17.44 11.08
N GLY A 141 -24.56 -17.94 12.15
CA GLY A 141 -24.98 -19.34 12.25
C GLY A 141 -23.84 -20.36 12.11
N THR A 142 -24.21 -21.61 11.83
CA THR A 142 -23.27 -22.74 11.70
C THR A 142 -22.93 -23.06 10.24
N LEU A 143 -23.80 -22.71 9.29
CA LEU A 143 -23.60 -22.99 7.88
C LEU A 143 -22.85 -21.87 7.16
N SER A 144 -22.00 -22.24 6.21
CA SER A 144 -21.38 -21.27 5.29
C SER A 144 -22.45 -20.66 4.37
N VAL A 145 -22.50 -19.33 4.32
CA VAL A 145 -23.48 -18.60 3.52
C VAL A 145 -22.81 -18.06 2.26
N ASN A 146 -23.22 -18.59 1.10
CA ASN A 146 -22.73 -18.19 -0.22
C ASN A 146 -23.89 -18.03 -1.21
N ASN A 147 -23.67 -17.33 -2.32
CA ASN A 147 -24.65 -17.12 -3.40
C ASN A 147 -25.99 -16.53 -2.91
N LEU A 148 -25.91 -15.49 -2.09
CA LEU A 148 -27.06 -14.70 -1.66
C LEU A 148 -27.62 -13.88 -2.83
N GLN A 149 -28.95 -13.90 -3.00
CA GLN A 149 -29.63 -13.03 -3.97
C GLN A 149 -29.63 -11.57 -3.48
N GLN A 150 -29.87 -11.37 -2.18
CA GLN A 150 -29.75 -10.07 -1.53
C GLN A 150 -28.38 -9.99 -0.85
N PRO A 151 -27.45 -9.14 -1.34
CA PRO A 151 -26.10 -9.07 -0.81
C PRO A 151 -26.08 -8.45 0.59
N ILE A 152 -25.12 -8.87 1.40
CA ILE A 152 -24.76 -8.16 2.63
C ILE A 152 -24.06 -6.86 2.26
N LYS A 153 -24.24 -5.81 3.08
CA LYS A 153 -23.56 -4.52 2.88
C LYS A 153 -22.55 -4.29 3.99
N LEU A 154 -21.30 -4.06 3.60
CA LEU A 154 -20.21 -3.72 4.51
C LEU A 154 -19.83 -2.28 4.23
N ILE A 155 -19.81 -1.45 5.28
CA ILE A 155 -19.56 -0.02 5.17
C ILE A 155 -18.25 0.27 5.89
N PHE A 156 -17.26 0.76 5.13
CA PHE A 156 -15.98 1.25 5.62
C PHE A 156 -15.95 2.76 5.51
N ARG A 157 -15.96 3.45 6.64
CA ARG A 157 -15.91 4.92 6.67
C ARG A 157 -14.51 5.41 6.36
N HIS A 158 -14.41 6.42 5.51
CA HIS A 158 -13.14 7.05 5.15
C HIS A 158 -13.29 8.56 4.98
N ASP A 159 -12.18 9.27 5.14
CA ASP A 159 -12.12 10.70 4.84
C ASP A 159 -12.05 10.89 3.31
N LYS A 160 -12.44 12.08 2.82
CA LYS A 160 -12.50 12.40 1.38
C LYS A 160 -11.17 12.27 0.63
N GLU A 161 -10.05 12.06 1.34
CA GLU A 161 -8.72 11.92 0.76
C GLU A 161 -8.50 10.58 0.03
N VAL A 162 -9.38 9.59 0.25
CA VAL A 162 -9.27 8.26 -0.38
C VAL A 162 -10.42 8.04 -1.36
N GLU A 163 -10.21 8.44 -2.62
CA GLU A 163 -11.25 8.33 -3.66
C GLU A 163 -11.34 6.92 -4.29
N ASN A 164 -10.23 6.18 -4.35
CA ASN A 164 -10.17 4.90 -5.06
C ASN A 164 -9.92 3.73 -4.10
N GLY A 165 -10.99 2.99 -3.82
CA GLY A 165 -10.96 1.73 -3.08
C GLY A 165 -11.72 0.64 -3.84
N THR A 166 -11.29 -0.61 -3.69
CA THR A 166 -11.98 -1.79 -4.24
C THR A 166 -12.22 -2.80 -3.12
N CYS A 167 -13.48 -3.16 -2.92
CA CYS A 167 -13.88 -4.20 -1.99
C CYS A 167 -13.42 -5.58 -2.48
N VAL A 168 -12.83 -6.33 -1.57
CA VAL A 168 -12.32 -7.67 -1.80
C VAL A 168 -12.65 -8.55 -0.61
N PHE A 169 -12.63 -9.86 -0.82
CA PHE A 169 -12.63 -10.86 0.23
C PHE A 169 -11.37 -11.72 0.18
N TRP A 170 -11.06 -12.37 1.30
CA TRP A 170 -9.95 -13.29 1.40
C TRP A 170 -10.31 -14.67 0.82
N ALA A 171 -9.70 -15.04 -0.30
CA ALA A 171 -9.79 -16.37 -0.88
C ALA A 171 -8.58 -17.21 -0.46
N GLU A 172 -8.80 -18.30 0.26
CA GLU A 172 -7.74 -19.21 0.68
C GLU A 172 -7.15 -19.98 -0.52
N SER A 173 -5.83 -20.18 -0.54
CA SER A 173 -5.16 -20.96 -1.57
C SER A 173 -5.43 -22.45 -1.39
N ALA A 174 -5.57 -23.16 -2.51
CA ALA A 174 -5.65 -24.63 -2.52
C ALA A 174 -4.42 -25.33 -1.92
N MET A 175 -3.30 -24.62 -1.70
CA MET A 175 -2.09 -25.18 -1.10
C MET A 175 -2.19 -25.46 0.41
N GLY A 176 -3.26 -25.05 1.08
CA GLY A 176 -3.53 -25.44 2.49
C GLY A 176 -2.47 -24.99 3.49
N ASN A 177 -1.71 -23.95 3.17
CA ASN A 177 -0.62 -23.41 3.99
C ASN A 177 -1.01 -22.09 4.70
N GLY A 178 -2.31 -21.80 4.80
CA GLY A 178 -2.85 -20.55 5.33
C GLY A 178 -2.58 -19.30 4.50
N THR A 179 -2.03 -19.44 3.29
CA THR A 179 -1.88 -18.34 2.33
C THR A 179 -3.09 -18.25 1.42
N GLY A 180 -3.31 -17.08 0.84
CA GLY A 180 -4.49 -16.81 0.01
C GLY A 180 -4.27 -15.66 -0.96
N TYR A 181 -5.35 -15.08 -1.46
CA TYR A 181 -5.32 -13.89 -2.28
C TYR A 181 -6.60 -13.09 -2.10
N TRP A 182 -6.54 -11.79 -2.37
CA TRP A 182 -7.71 -10.93 -2.38
C TRP A 182 -8.47 -11.10 -3.69
N SER A 183 -9.75 -11.42 -3.58
CA SER A 183 -10.64 -11.64 -4.72
C SER A 183 -11.82 -10.64 -4.70
N THR A 184 -12.26 -10.18 -5.86
CA THR A 184 -13.48 -9.35 -6.02
C THR A 184 -14.71 -10.19 -6.39
N GLU A 185 -14.57 -11.51 -6.49
CA GLU A 185 -15.65 -12.39 -6.92
C GLU A 185 -16.87 -12.30 -5.98
N GLY A 186 -18.06 -12.05 -6.53
CA GLY A 186 -19.28 -11.91 -5.75
C GLY A 186 -19.37 -10.66 -4.86
N CYS A 187 -18.47 -9.69 -5.04
CA CYS A 187 -18.45 -8.42 -4.32
C CYS A 187 -18.43 -7.22 -5.28
N GLU A 188 -19.30 -6.26 -5.04
CA GLU A 188 -19.35 -4.98 -5.76
C GLU A 188 -18.98 -3.82 -4.84
N THR A 189 -18.29 -2.82 -5.38
CA THR A 189 -17.84 -1.64 -4.63
C THR A 189 -18.62 -0.41 -5.08
N SER A 190 -19.16 0.34 -4.12
CA SER A 190 -19.73 1.66 -4.34
C SER A 190 -19.05 2.66 -3.40
N ASN A 191 -18.61 3.81 -3.92
CA ASN A 191 -18.02 4.88 -3.13
C ASN A 191 -18.99 6.06 -3.06
N THR A 192 -19.38 6.46 -1.85
CA THR A 192 -20.28 7.61 -1.59
C THR A 192 -19.51 8.89 -1.22
N GLY A 193 -18.18 8.87 -1.29
CA GLY A 193 -17.26 9.99 -1.05
C GLY A 193 -16.72 10.05 0.39
N ASN A 194 -17.46 9.51 1.36
CA ASN A 194 -17.05 9.37 2.77
C ASN A 194 -17.14 7.92 3.27
N GLU A 195 -17.64 7.00 2.44
CA GLU A 195 -17.88 5.61 2.80
C GLU A 195 -17.68 4.72 1.56
N PHE A 196 -16.93 3.63 1.74
CA PHE A 196 -16.91 2.50 0.82
C PHE A 196 -17.99 1.51 1.23
N ILE A 197 -18.96 1.29 0.34
CA ILE A 197 -20.04 0.34 0.50
C ILE A 197 -19.72 -0.90 -0.34
N CYS A 198 -19.43 -2.01 0.33
CA CYS A 198 -19.19 -3.30 -0.31
C CYS A 198 -20.46 -4.14 -0.26
N SER A 199 -21.02 -4.48 -1.42
CA SER A 199 -22.15 -5.38 -1.55
C SER A 199 -21.65 -6.77 -1.92
N CYS A 200 -21.67 -7.72 -0.99
CA CYS A 200 -21.13 -9.08 -1.20
C CYS A 200 -22.20 -10.16 -1.05
N ASN A 201 -22.13 -11.21 -1.87
CA ASN A 201 -23.12 -12.30 -1.90
C ASN A 201 -22.80 -13.49 -0.98
N HIS A 202 -21.84 -13.33 -0.07
CA HIS A 202 -21.37 -14.38 0.83
C HIS A 202 -20.89 -13.78 2.15
N LEU A 203 -20.64 -14.62 3.16
CA LEU A 203 -20.03 -14.24 4.44
C LEU A 203 -18.58 -14.74 4.48
N SER A 204 -17.63 -13.86 4.79
CA SER A 204 -16.19 -14.16 4.78
C SER A 204 -15.40 -13.04 5.51
N PHE A 205 -14.12 -12.94 5.21
CA PHE A 205 -13.20 -11.88 5.60
C PHE A 205 -13.09 -10.85 4.48
N PHE A 206 -13.48 -9.60 4.74
CA PHE A 206 -13.57 -8.54 3.75
C PHE A 206 -12.58 -7.41 4.03
N ALA A 207 -12.08 -6.79 2.98
CA ALA A 207 -11.22 -5.63 3.06
C ALA A 207 -11.51 -4.67 1.91
N VAL A 208 -11.11 -3.42 2.06
CA VAL A 208 -11.00 -2.48 0.94
C VAL A 208 -9.52 -2.38 0.58
N LEU A 209 -9.17 -2.70 -0.67
CA LEU A 209 -7.85 -2.40 -1.20
C LEU A 209 -7.85 -0.98 -1.73
N VAL A 210 -6.89 -0.19 -1.28
CA VAL A 210 -6.63 1.15 -1.78
C VAL A 210 -5.32 1.15 -2.54
N ASN A 211 -5.21 2.03 -3.54
CA ASN A 211 -3.94 2.23 -4.24
C ASN A 211 -3.16 3.34 -3.52
N PRO A 212 -2.05 3.04 -2.84
CA PRO A 212 -1.29 4.05 -2.09
C PRO A 212 -0.67 5.12 -3.00
N GLN A 213 -0.58 4.88 -4.31
CA GLN A 213 0.01 5.78 -5.30
C GLN A 213 -0.81 7.07 -5.51
N LEU A 214 -2.09 7.13 -5.11
CA LEU A 214 -2.99 8.24 -5.45
C LEU A 214 -3.43 9.09 -4.24
N SER A 215 -2.97 8.80 -3.02
CA SER A 215 -3.38 9.52 -1.81
C SER A 215 -2.42 10.65 -1.41
N VAL A 216 -1.55 11.13 -2.30
CA VAL A 216 -0.97 12.46 -2.13
C VAL A 216 -2.10 13.42 -2.46
N SER A 217 -2.61 14.13 -1.45
CA SER A 217 -3.68 15.13 -1.61
C SER A 217 -3.46 15.92 -2.89
N LYS A 218 -4.38 15.79 -3.87
CA LYS A 218 -4.26 16.39 -5.21
C LYS A 218 -3.91 17.88 -5.12
N SER A 219 -4.34 18.58 -4.05
CA SER A 219 -4.02 19.98 -3.82
C SER A 219 -2.52 20.24 -3.58
N HIS A 220 -1.82 19.32 -2.92
CA HIS A 220 -0.40 19.46 -2.61
C HIS A 220 0.49 19.15 -3.81
N SER A 221 0.14 18.14 -4.62
CA SER A 221 0.86 17.82 -5.85
C SER A 221 0.74 18.92 -6.90
N GLU A 222 -0.45 19.51 -7.05
CA GLU A 222 -0.68 20.64 -7.96
C GLU A 222 0.13 21.88 -7.56
N THR A 223 0.17 22.19 -6.26
CA THR A 223 0.94 23.34 -5.75
C THR A 223 2.44 23.18 -6.01
N LEU A 224 2.99 22.01 -5.72
CA LEU A 224 4.41 21.74 -5.92
C LEU A 224 4.79 21.71 -7.41
N SER A 225 3.91 21.17 -8.26
CA SER A 225 4.07 21.18 -9.71
C SER A 225 4.14 22.61 -10.25
N TYR A 226 3.23 23.48 -9.82
CA TYR A 226 3.17 24.88 -10.24
C TYR A 226 4.44 25.66 -9.87
N ILE A 227 4.90 25.53 -8.63
CA ILE A 227 6.13 26.18 -8.15
C ILE A 227 7.34 25.68 -8.95
N THR A 228 7.45 24.37 -9.15
CA THR A 228 8.60 23.76 -9.86
C THR A 228 8.61 24.14 -11.35
N TYR A 229 7.44 24.25 -11.98
CA TYR A 229 7.30 24.69 -13.36
C TYR A 229 7.76 26.13 -13.57
N ILE A 230 7.26 27.07 -12.75
CA ILE A 230 7.66 28.49 -12.82
C ILE A 230 9.14 28.65 -12.50
N GLY A 231 9.61 27.99 -11.44
CA GLY A 231 11.03 28.02 -11.06
C GLY A 231 11.93 27.52 -12.18
N SER A 232 11.58 26.41 -12.82
CA SER A 232 12.35 25.86 -13.93
C SER A 232 12.33 26.75 -15.17
N ALA A 233 11.19 27.36 -15.51
CA ALA A 233 11.09 28.31 -16.62
C ALA A 233 12.00 29.53 -16.42
N LEU A 234 11.99 30.11 -15.22
CA LEU A 234 12.89 31.22 -14.88
C LEU A 234 14.36 30.79 -14.93
N SER A 235 14.69 29.61 -14.40
CA SER A 235 16.06 29.06 -14.46
C SER A 235 16.56 28.89 -15.90
N VAL A 236 15.72 28.42 -16.84
CA VAL A 236 16.10 28.31 -18.26
C VAL A 236 16.50 29.68 -18.83
N VAL A 237 15.73 30.73 -18.55
CA VAL A 237 16.03 32.08 -19.05
C VAL A 237 17.38 32.58 -18.52
N PHE A 238 17.60 32.48 -17.20
CA PHE A 238 18.86 32.96 -16.59
C PHE A 238 20.07 32.12 -17.00
N THR A 239 19.93 30.79 -17.08
CA THR A 239 21.02 29.89 -17.50
C THR A 239 21.36 30.08 -18.98
N PHE A 240 20.37 30.33 -19.84
CA PHE A 240 20.61 30.66 -21.25
C PHE A 240 21.37 31.97 -21.43
N ILE A 241 20.97 33.03 -20.71
CA ILE A 241 21.71 34.31 -20.71
C ILE A 241 23.14 34.11 -20.20
N SER A 242 23.31 33.37 -19.10
CA SER A 242 24.62 33.07 -18.51
C SER A 242 25.51 32.29 -19.47
N LEU A 243 24.96 31.32 -20.19
CA LEU A 243 25.67 30.54 -21.20
C LEU A 243 26.21 31.44 -22.32
N ILE A 244 25.40 32.38 -22.82
CA ILE A 244 25.84 33.36 -23.82
C ILE A 244 26.99 34.22 -23.29
N ILE A 245 26.88 34.69 -22.05
CA ILE A 245 27.94 35.48 -21.40
C ILE A 245 29.24 34.66 -21.32
N TYR A 246 29.17 33.40 -20.88
CA TYR A 246 30.34 32.52 -20.79
C TYR A 246 30.96 32.21 -22.14
N ILE A 247 30.16 31.98 -23.19
CA ILE A 247 30.66 31.80 -24.56
C ILE A 247 31.40 33.06 -25.04
N CYS A 248 30.81 34.24 -24.83
CA CYS A 248 31.43 35.52 -25.17
C CYS A 248 32.75 35.74 -24.42
N LEU A 249 32.77 35.46 -23.11
CA LEU A 249 33.95 35.58 -22.27
C LEU A 249 35.03 34.59 -22.69
N HIS A 250 34.67 33.33 -22.95
CA HIS A 250 35.60 32.30 -23.42
C HIS A 250 36.24 32.68 -24.75
N ARG A 251 35.48 33.27 -25.68
CA ARG A 251 36.00 33.79 -26.96
C ARG A 251 36.99 34.95 -26.77
N ARG A 252 36.81 35.77 -25.74
CA ARG A 252 37.68 36.91 -25.43
C ARG A 252 38.93 36.51 -24.64
N ARG A 253 38.78 35.62 -23.66
CA ARG A 253 39.85 35.12 -22.78
C ARG A 253 39.61 33.65 -22.44
N PRO A 254 40.31 32.72 -23.11
CA PRO A 254 40.13 31.30 -22.85
C PRO A 254 40.78 30.88 -21.53
N GLU A 255 40.00 30.96 -20.45
CA GLU A 255 40.38 30.50 -19.12
C GLU A 255 39.77 29.12 -18.81
N LYS A 256 40.50 28.31 -18.04
CA LYS A 256 40.07 26.95 -17.65
C LYS A 256 38.81 26.97 -16.77
N THR A 257 38.72 27.96 -15.87
CA THR A 257 37.56 28.16 -14.99
C THR A 257 36.30 28.50 -15.80
N THR A 258 36.43 29.38 -16.80
CA THR A 258 35.32 29.72 -17.72
C THR A 258 34.82 28.51 -18.50
N ASN A 259 35.70 27.60 -18.90
CA ASN A 259 35.30 26.36 -19.58
C ASN A 259 34.51 25.42 -18.66
N LEU A 260 34.89 25.30 -17.38
CA LEU A 260 34.19 24.48 -16.39
C LEU A 260 32.77 25.02 -16.10
N HIS A 261 32.65 26.34 -15.86
CA HIS A 261 31.34 26.97 -15.66
C HIS A 261 30.45 26.86 -16.91
N MET A 262 31.03 26.88 -18.12
CA MET A 262 30.28 26.68 -19.36
C MET A 262 29.69 25.27 -19.45
N GLN A 263 30.43 24.23 -19.07
CA GLN A 263 29.94 22.84 -19.04
C GLN A 263 28.84 22.66 -17.98
N LEU A 264 29.04 23.18 -16.76
CA LEU A 264 28.03 23.14 -15.70
C LEU A 264 26.74 23.86 -16.11
N THR A 265 26.86 25.07 -16.67
CA THR A 265 25.70 25.86 -17.13
C THR A 265 24.97 25.15 -18.27
N GLY A 266 25.70 24.48 -19.17
CA GLY A 266 25.12 23.63 -20.22
C GLY A 266 24.32 22.45 -19.64
N ALA A 267 24.89 21.71 -18.68
CA ALA A 267 24.20 20.60 -18.02
C ALA A 267 22.93 21.05 -17.27
N MET A 268 23.01 22.18 -16.55
CA MET A 268 21.86 22.80 -15.89
C MET A 268 20.76 23.23 -16.88
N LEU A 269 21.14 23.80 -18.03
CA LEU A 269 20.19 24.18 -19.08
C LEU A 269 19.48 22.94 -19.65
N CYS A 270 20.22 21.87 -19.94
CA CYS A 270 19.65 20.60 -20.38
C CYS A 270 18.68 20.02 -19.34
N LEU A 271 19.07 20.00 -18.07
CA LEU A 271 18.23 19.52 -16.97
C LEU A 271 16.88 20.25 -16.89
N HIS A 272 16.90 21.59 -16.85
CA HIS A 272 15.67 22.38 -16.75
C HIS A 272 14.83 22.33 -18.03
N LEU A 273 15.45 22.27 -19.22
CA LEU A 273 14.73 22.15 -20.48
C LEU A 273 14.05 20.78 -20.61
N SER A 274 14.76 19.69 -20.27
CA SER A 274 14.20 18.34 -20.27
C SER A 274 13.07 18.17 -19.25
N PHE A 275 13.16 18.84 -18.10
CA PHE A 275 12.07 18.88 -17.13
C PHE A 275 10.81 19.56 -17.71
N LEU A 276 10.95 20.74 -18.32
CA LEU A 276 9.82 21.45 -18.93
C LEU A 276 9.20 20.67 -20.11
N LEU A 277 10.04 20.04 -20.94
CA LEU A 277 9.57 19.16 -22.01
C LEU A 277 8.83 17.94 -21.46
N SER A 278 9.28 17.38 -20.34
CA SER A 278 8.59 16.28 -19.65
C SER A 278 7.22 16.71 -19.17
N CYS A 279 7.10 17.88 -18.51
CA CYS A 279 5.82 18.45 -18.11
C CYS A 279 4.89 18.72 -19.31
N PHE A 280 5.42 19.28 -20.39
CA PHE A 280 4.65 19.53 -21.61
C PHE A 280 4.16 18.23 -22.26
N SER A 281 5.01 17.21 -22.32
CA SER A 281 4.65 15.89 -22.84
C SER A 281 3.57 15.20 -22.01
N ALA A 282 3.62 15.33 -20.68
CA ALA A 282 2.63 14.76 -19.78
C ALA A 282 1.25 15.41 -19.93
N TRP A 283 1.19 16.67 -20.36
CA TRP A 283 -0.07 17.37 -20.61
C TRP A 283 -0.69 17.02 -21.98
N LEU A 284 0.14 16.66 -22.97
CA LEU A 284 -0.29 16.50 -24.37
C LEU A 284 -0.41 15.03 -24.82
N LEU A 285 0.32 14.09 -24.21
CA LEU A 285 0.44 12.70 -24.63
C LEU A 285 -0.03 11.72 -23.54
N ASN A 286 -0.64 10.61 -23.94
CA ASN A 286 -1.03 9.50 -23.04
C ASN A 286 0.22 8.76 -22.50
N GLU A 287 0.05 8.11 -21.32
CA GLU A 287 1.11 7.44 -20.54
C GLU A 287 1.95 6.40 -21.32
N ASP A 288 1.44 5.84 -22.41
CA ASP A 288 2.09 4.76 -23.17
C ASP A 288 3.08 5.25 -24.25
N SER A 289 3.42 6.54 -24.28
CA SER A 289 4.31 7.08 -25.32
C SER A 289 5.80 6.81 -25.02
N PRO A 290 6.60 6.30 -26.00
CA PRO A 290 8.05 6.14 -25.82
C PRO A 290 8.78 7.47 -25.57
N VAL A 291 8.13 8.60 -25.85
CA VAL A 291 8.64 9.94 -25.57
C VAL A 291 8.88 10.17 -24.08
N CYS A 292 8.00 9.66 -23.21
CA CYS A 292 8.14 9.81 -21.76
C CYS A 292 9.39 9.07 -21.25
N LEU A 293 9.63 7.86 -21.75
CA LEU A 293 10.82 7.07 -21.41
C LEU A 293 12.11 7.81 -21.82
N VAL A 294 12.16 8.31 -23.06
CA VAL A 294 13.34 9.04 -23.57
C VAL A 294 13.59 10.31 -22.77
N LEU A 295 12.56 11.11 -22.49
CA LEU A 295 12.69 12.32 -21.69
C LEU A 295 13.15 12.02 -20.25
N GLY A 296 12.63 10.95 -19.64
CA GLY A 296 13.07 10.49 -18.33
C GLY A 296 14.55 10.10 -18.29
N LEU A 297 15.03 9.39 -19.31
CA LEU A 297 16.46 9.05 -19.45
C LEU A 297 17.33 10.30 -19.61
N ILE A 298 16.91 11.25 -20.45
CA ILE A 298 17.65 12.51 -20.66
C ILE A 298 17.68 13.34 -19.36
N LEU A 299 16.57 13.39 -18.62
CA LEU A 299 16.48 14.08 -17.33
C LEU A 299 17.46 13.46 -16.31
N HIS A 300 17.48 12.13 -16.23
CA HIS A 300 18.37 11.40 -15.33
C HIS A 300 19.84 11.65 -15.67
N TRP A 301 20.19 11.55 -16.94
CA TRP A 301 21.54 11.82 -17.44
C TRP A 301 21.97 13.26 -17.16
N SER A 302 21.10 14.23 -17.42
CA SER A 302 21.38 15.66 -17.17
C SER A 302 21.56 15.97 -15.68
N LEU A 303 20.82 15.26 -14.80
CA LEU A 303 20.94 15.38 -13.35
C LEU A 303 22.30 14.86 -12.88
N LEU A 304 22.71 13.67 -13.33
CA LEU A 304 24.02 13.08 -13.01
C LEU A 304 25.17 13.94 -13.53
N ALA A 305 25.04 14.45 -14.76
CA ALA A 305 26.02 15.37 -15.34
C ALA A 305 26.14 16.64 -14.48
N THR A 306 25.03 17.26 -14.09
CA THR A 306 25.02 18.45 -13.22
C THR A 306 25.70 18.20 -11.87
N PHE A 307 25.40 17.08 -11.21
CA PHE A 307 26.05 16.71 -9.95
C PHE A 307 27.55 16.50 -10.13
N SER A 308 27.95 15.81 -11.21
CA SER A 308 29.35 15.58 -11.53
C SER A 308 30.08 16.90 -11.77
N TRP A 309 29.54 17.79 -12.61
CA TRP A 309 30.13 19.10 -12.89
C TRP A 309 30.20 20.01 -11.67
N THR A 310 29.19 19.98 -10.79
CA THR A 310 29.20 20.74 -9.53
C THR A 310 30.28 20.20 -8.57
N ALA A 311 30.44 18.88 -8.48
CA ALA A 311 31.50 18.26 -7.69
C ALA A 311 32.89 18.60 -8.24
N LEU A 312 33.05 18.62 -9.57
CA LEU A 312 34.27 19.03 -10.25
C LEU A 312 34.62 20.50 -9.98
N GLU A 313 33.63 21.38 -10.00
CA GLU A 313 33.80 22.79 -9.64
C GLU A 313 34.19 22.96 -8.17
N GLY A 314 33.51 22.26 -7.25
CA GLY A 314 33.87 22.25 -5.83
C GLY A 314 35.30 21.74 -5.58
N PHE A 315 35.71 20.70 -6.30
CA PHE A 315 37.08 20.19 -6.24
C PHE A 315 38.11 21.19 -6.79
N HIS A 316 37.78 21.88 -7.89
CA HIS A 316 38.64 22.93 -8.45
C HIS A 316 38.81 24.10 -7.48
N LEU A 317 37.72 24.56 -6.85
CA LEU A 317 37.77 25.59 -5.80
C LEU A 317 38.59 25.14 -4.58
N TYR A 318 38.43 23.90 -4.15
CA TYR A 318 39.22 23.32 -3.06
C TYR A 318 40.72 23.36 -3.34
N LEU A 319 41.13 23.02 -4.57
CA LEU A 319 42.55 23.07 -4.96
C LEU A 319 43.09 24.51 -4.98
N LEU A 320 42.31 25.48 -5.46
CA LEU A 320 42.71 26.89 -5.49
C LEU A 320 42.91 27.46 -4.09
N LEU A 321 42.10 27.05 -3.11
CA LEU A 321 42.18 27.54 -1.73
C LEU A 321 43.26 26.83 -0.90
N SER A 322 43.42 25.51 -1.07
CA SER A 322 44.29 24.71 -0.20
C SER A 322 45.74 24.58 -0.67
N ARG A 323 46.03 24.78 -1.96
CA ARG A 323 47.39 24.60 -2.52
C ARG A 323 47.92 25.88 -3.17
N VAL A 324 48.65 26.66 -2.38
CA VAL A 324 49.30 27.93 -2.77
C VAL A 324 50.46 27.78 -3.78
N PHE A 325 50.94 26.56 -4.09
CA PHE A 325 52.07 26.38 -5.03
C PHE A 325 51.76 25.40 -6.18
N ASN A 326 51.71 25.99 -7.38
CA ASN A 326 51.98 25.46 -8.72
C ASN A 326 51.82 23.95 -8.94
N ILE A 327 50.64 23.54 -9.44
CA ILE A 327 50.49 22.23 -10.08
C ILE A 327 49.81 22.39 -11.43
N THR A 328 50.63 22.43 -12.46
CA THR A 328 50.18 22.52 -13.85
C THR A 328 49.70 21.14 -14.33
N PHE A 329 48.54 20.68 -13.86
CA PHE A 329 47.92 19.47 -14.43
C PHE A 329 47.16 19.80 -15.72
N ARG A 330 47.92 20.05 -16.80
CA ARG A 330 47.41 20.45 -18.13
C ARG A 330 46.45 19.43 -18.78
N LYS A 331 46.42 18.17 -18.30
CA LYS A 331 45.58 17.07 -18.82
C LYS A 331 44.53 16.53 -17.83
N TYR A 332 44.42 17.10 -16.62
CA TYR A 332 43.53 16.60 -15.57
C TYR A 332 42.06 16.96 -15.82
N LEU A 333 41.78 18.21 -16.21
CA LEU A 333 40.43 18.66 -16.57
C LEU A 333 39.85 17.93 -17.78
N LEU A 334 40.70 17.51 -18.73
CA LEU A 334 40.27 16.76 -19.92
C LEU A 334 39.92 15.31 -19.56
N LYS A 335 40.69 14.68 -18.66
CA LYS A 335 40.36 13.36 -18.10
C LYS A 335 39.10 13.40 -17.23
N LEU A 336 38.89 14.46 -16.44
CA LEU A 336 37.69 14.65 -15.63
C LEU A 336 36.47 15.06 -16.45
N SER A 337 36.65 15.77 -17.56
CA SER A 337 35.59 16.12 -18.50
C SER A 337 35.06 14.91 -19.26
N LEU A 338 35.90 13.93 -19.58
CA LEU A 338 35.43 12.62 -20.05
C LEU A 338 34.59 11.96 -18.96
N VAL A 339 35.07 11.90 -17.71
CA VAL A 339 34.32 11.33 -16.58
C VAL A 339 32.97 12.03 -16.33
N GLY A 340 32.88 13.35 -16.48
CA GLY A 340 31.63 14.09 -16.24
C GLY A 340 30.52 13.81 -17.26
N TRP A 341 30.86 13.39 -18.47
CA TRP A 341 29.90 13.00 -19.52
C TRP A 341 29.76 11.47 -19.65
N ASP A 342 30.79 10.69 -19.32
CA ASP A 342 30.83 9.21 -19.39
C ASP A 342 30.32 8.50 -18.12
N ALA A 343 30.13 9.20 -16.99
CA ALA A 343 29.63 8.60 -15.74
C ALA A 343 28.09 8.48 -15.67
N GLY A 344 27.40 8.62 -16.81
CA GLY A 344 25.94 8.58 -16.92
C GLY A 344 25.44 7.35 -17.68
#